data_AF-A0A846QQI5-F1
#
_entry.id   AF-A0A846QQI5-F1
#
_cell.length_a   1.000
_cell.length_b   1.000
_cell.length_c   1.000
_cell.angle_alpha   90.00
_cell.angle_beta   90.00
_cell.angle_gamma   90.00
#
_symmetry.space_group_name_H-M   'P 1'
#
loop_
_entity.id
_entity.type
_entity.pdbx_description
1 polymer ?
#
loop_
_entity_poly.entity_id
_entity_poly.type
_entity_poly.pdbx_seq_one_letter_code
_entity_poly.pdbx_strand_id
1 'polypeptide(L)'
;MTVLYLSVLILLFLCAGPAYYSRMIRGYTDAIRTLEYGLQQLDDELEALKAERDVLMEREEELNSERIALVQAAHGLASFTESGGASSAVEYLMQSGKLRPEDLQKAKDFKAGSQSPYELEDVLVMLDLVSSYDMENAKRKASS
;
A
#
# COMPACT_ATOMS: atom_id res chain seq x y z
N MET A 1 81.48 -4.90 26.93
CA MET A 1 80.32 -5.83 26.96
C MET A 1 78.99 -5.08 27.03
N THR A 2 78.76 -4.19 28.00
CA THR A 2 77.52 -3.40 28.14
C THR A 2 77.13 -2.57 26.91
N VAL A 3 78.10 -1.96 26.23
CA VAL A 3 77.87 -1.15 25.01
C VAL A 3 77.35 -1.99 23.83
N LEU A 4 77.79 -3.24 23.71
CA LEU A 4 77.31 -4.16 22.66
C LEU A 4 75.87 -4.63 22.93
N TYR A 5 75.51 -4.85 24.19
CA TYR A 5 74.13 -5.19 24.55
C TYR A 5 73.17 -4.02 24.28
N LEU A 6 73.59 -2.79 24.59
CA LEU A 6 72.82 -1.58 24.31
C LEU A 6 72.60 -1.35 22.81
N SER A 7 73.63 -1.54 21.98
CA SER A 7 73.48 -1.36 20.53
C SER A 7 72.57 -2.42 19.90
N VAL A 8 72.65 -3.67 20.36
CA VAL A 8 71.76 -4.75 19.91
C VAL A 8 70.31 -4.50 20.34
N LEU A 9 70.07 -4.02 21.56
CA LEU A 9 68.74 -3.64 22.03
C LEU A 9 68.13 -2.50 21.22
N ILE A 10 68.91 -1.46 20.93
CA ILE A 10 68.47 -0.34 20.10
C ILE A 10 68.13 -0.82 18.69
N LEU A 11 68.97 -1.68 18.09
CA LEU A 11 68.76 -2.20 16.74
C LEU A 11 67.51 -3.09 16.67
N LEU A 12 67.27 -3.92 17.68
CA LEU A 12 66.03 -4.70 17.80
C LEU A 12 64.80 -3.80 17.88
N PHE A 13 64.84 -2.73 18.67
CA PHE A 13 63.73 -1.79 18.78
C PHE A 13 63.49 -1.04 17.46
N LEU A 14 64.57 -0.65 16.78
CA LEU A 14 64.54 0.05 15.50
C LEU A 14 63.99 -0.82 14.36
N CYS A 15 64.19 -2.14 14.41
CA CYS A 15 63.66 -3.06 13.41
C CYS A 15 62.25 -3.58 13.77
N ALA A 16 61.98 -3.87 15.04
CA ALA A 16 60.69 -4.42 15.47
C ALA A 16 59.56 -3.38 15.46
N GLY A 17 59.85 -2.13 15.84
CA GLY A 17 58.87 -1.05 15.87
C GLY A 17 58.22 -0.78 14.50
N PRO A 18 59.00 -0.51 13.44
CA PRO A 18 58.46 -0.28 12.09
C PRO A 18 57.77 -1.52 11.48
N ALA A 19 58.27 -2.72 11.78
CA ALA A 19 57.63 -3.97 11.34
C ALA A 19 56.24 -4.16 11.97
N TYR A 20 56.09 -3.80 13.25
CA TYR A 20 54.79 -3.81 13.92
C TYR A 20 53.86 -2.71 13.39
N TYR A 21 54.37 -1.49 13.24
CA TYR A 21 53.60 -0.35 12.76
C TYR A 21 53.09 -0.54 11.33
N SER A 22 53.92 -1.09 10.44
CA SER A 22 53.54 -1.38 9.05
C SER A 22 52.45 -2.45 8.95
N ARG A 23 52.45 -3.46 9.83
CA ARG A 23 51.36 -4.44 9.92
C ARG A 23 50.05 -3.81 10.39
N MET A 24 50.10 -2.95 11.41
CA MET A 24 48.91 -2.23 11.88
C MET A 24 48.34 -1.30 10.80
N ILE A 25 49.18 -0.52 10.12
CA ILE A 25 48.73 0.39 9.05
C ILE A 25 48.01 -0.38 7.94
N ARG A 26 48.52 -1.56 7.55
CA ARG A 26 47.84 -2.41 6.56
C ARG A 26 46.45 -2.84 7.05
N GLY A 27 46.35 -3.31 8.29
CA GLY A 27 45.05 -3.68 8.88
C GLY A 27 44.04 -2.52 8.90
N TYR A 28 44.48 -1.31 9.27
CA TYR A 28 43.62 -0.12 9.22
C TYR A 28 43.24 0.27 7.79
N THR A 29 44.16 0.16 6.84
CA THR A 29 43.89 0.49 5.43
C THR A 29 42.86 -0.47 4.84
N ASP A 30 42.98 -1.77 5.15
CA ASP A 30 42.02 -2.77 4.70
C ASP A 30 40.64 -2.54 5.35
N ALA A 31 40.61 -2.20 6.64
CA ALA A 31 39.36 -1.86 7.32
C ALA A 31 38.70 -0.61 6.71
N ILE A 32 39.47 0.46 6.44
CA ILE A 32 38.96 1.67 5.79
C ILE A 32 38.37 1.33 4.42
N ARG A 33 39.07 0.56 3.59
CA ARG A 33 38.57 0.14 2.27
C ARG A 33 37.27 -0.63 2.39
N THR A 34 37.16 -1.59 3.32
CA THR A 34 35.91 -2.34 3.49
C THR A 34 34.75 -1.44 3.91
N LEU A 35 35.03 -0.40 4.70
CA LEU A 35 34.04 0.57 5.14
C LEU A 35 33.63 1.51 4.01
N GLU A 36 34.57 1.94 3.18
CA GLU A 36 34.32 2.73 1.96
C GLU A 36 33.45 1.94 0.97
N TYR A 37 33.76 0.67 0.73
CA TYR A 37 32.91 -0.20 -0.10
C TYR A 37 31.51 -0.37 0.49
N GLY A 38 31.41 -0.53 1.81
CA GLY A 38 30.12 -0.63 2.49
C GLY A 38 29.29 0.65 2.37
N LEU A 39 29.92 1.82 2.48
CA LEU A 39 29.26 3.12 2.29
C LEU A 39 28.78 3.30 0.85
N GLN A 40 29.63 2.95 -0.13
CA GLN A 40 29.27 3.06 -1.54
C GLN A 40 28.09 2.14 -1.88
N GLN A 41 28.09 0.90 -1.39
CA GLN A 41 26.96 0.00 -1.58
C GLN A 41 25.67 0.56 -0.96
N LEU A 42 25.77 1.16 0.23
CA LEU A 42 24.61 1.76 0.90
C LEU A 42 24.07 2.98 0.12
N ASP A 43 24.94 3.79 -0.45
CA ASP A 43 24.56 4.93 -1.30
C ASP A 43 23.88 4.45 -2.58
N ASP A 44 24.40 3.40 -3.23
CA ASP A 44 23.78 2.80 -4.43
C ASP A 44 22.38 2.23 -4.11
N GLU A 45 22.23 1.54 -2.97
CA GLU A 45 20.93 1.02 -2.50
C GLU A 45 19.94 2.16 -2.20
N LEU A 46 20.43 3.26 -1.61
CA LEU A 46 19.63 4.43 -1.31
C LEU A 46 19.16 5.14 -2.59
N GLU A 47 20.03 5.25 -3.60
CA GLU A 47 19.67 5.80 -4.91
C GLU A 47 18.63 4.93 -5.62
N ALA A 48 18.80 3.60 -5.60
CA ALA A 48 17.82 2.66 -6.15
C ALA A 48 16.45 2.79 -5.48
N LEU A 49 16.40 2.85 -4.16
CA LEU A 49 15.16 3.03 -3.40
C LEU A 49 14.50 4.40 -3.66
N LYS A 50 15.30 5.45 -3.84
CA LYS A 50 14.78 6.77 -4.22
C LYS A 50 14.10 6.73 -5.58
N ALA A 51 14.73 6.08 -6.56
CA ALA A 51 14.16 5.92 -7.89
C ALA A 51 12.86 5.11 -7.85
N GLU A 52 12.82 4.01 -7.08
CA GLU A 52 11.59 3.24 -6.89
C GLU A 52 10.47 4.07 -6.25
N ARG A 53 10.80 4.87 -5.23
CA ARG A 53 9.84 5.78 -4.60
C ARG A 53 9.30 6.82 -5.57
N ASP A 54 10.14 7.38 -6.44
CA ASP A 54 9.70 8.34 -7.46
C ASP A 54 8.74 7.70 -8.47
N VAL A 55 9.02 6.47 -8.94
CA VAL A 55 8.12 5.71 -9.81
C VAL A 55 6.78 5.40 -9.13
N LEU A 56 6.81 5.02 -7.85
CA LEU A 56 5.58 4.76 -7.10
C LEU A 56 4.76 6.03 -6.88
N MET A 57 5.39 7.18 -6.62
CA MET A 57 4.67 8.45 -6.53
C MET A 57 4.02 8.83 -7.86
N GLU A 58 4.74 8.70 -8.98
CA GLU A 58 4.18 8.96 -10.30
C GLU A 58 2.97 8.06 -10.57
N ARG A 59 3.07 6.77 -10.22
CA ARG A 59 1.96 5.83 -10.36
C ARG A 59 0.78 6.15 -9.43
N GLU A 60 1.03 6.63 -8.22
CA GLU A 60 0.00 7.09 -7.31
C GLU A 60 -0.72 8.33 -7.86
N GLU A 61 0.01 9.28 -8.42
CA GLU A 61 -0.55 10.49 -9.03
C GLU A 61 -1.40 10.15 -10.26
N GLU A 62 -0.95 9.24 -11.12
CA GLU A 62 -1.73 8.69 -12.24
C GLU A 62 -3.05 8.08 -11.75
N LEU A 63 -2.99 7.15 -10.80
CA LEU A 63 -4.19 6.49 -10.26
C LEU A 63 -5.12 7.46 -9.56
N ASN A 64 -4.59 8.47 -8.88
CA ASN A 64 -5.38 9.51 -8.24
C ASN A 64 -6.07 10.39 -9.29
N SER A 65 -5.38 10.72 -10.39
CA SER A 65 -5.98 11.45 -11.52
C SER A 65 -7.11 10.66 -12.18
N GLU A 66 -6.92 9.34 -12.39
CA GLU A 66 -7.96 8.44 -12.88
C GLU A 66 -9.13 8.36 -11.92
N ARG A 67 -8.86 8.24 -10.62
CA ARG A 67 -9.90 8.24 -9.57
C ARG A 67 -10.71 9.53 -9.59
N ILE A 68 -10.05 10.69 -9.70
CA ILE A 68 -10.74 11.99 -9.80
C ILE A 68 -11.60 12.04 -11.06
N ALA A 69 -11.08 11.59 -12.20
CA ALA A 69 -11.82 11.53 -13.46
C ALA A 69 -13.06 10.63 -13.35
N LEU A 70 -12.93 9.45 -12.73
CA LEU A 70 -14.04 8.53 -12.47
C LEU A 70 -15.06 9.13 -11.51
N VAL A 71 -14.64 9.81 -10.44
CA VAL A 71 -15.54 10.49 -9.51
C VAL A 71 -16.27 11.64 -10.20
N GLN A 72 -15.60 12.42 -11.05
CA GLN A 72 -16.24 13.47 -11.84
C GLN A 72 -17.22 12.91 -12.87
N ALA A 73 -16.88 11.82 -13.55
CA ALA A 73 -17.78 11.12 -14.47
C ALA A 73 -18.99 10.54 -13.72
N ALA A 74 -18.77 9.97 -12.52
CA ALA A 74 -19.84 9.47 -11.66
C ALA A 74 -20.73 10.60 -11.14
N HIS A 75 -20.18 11.77 -10.77
CA HIS A 75 -20.98 12.94 -10.40
C HIS A 75 -21.72 13.54 -11.61
N GLY A 76 -21.12 13.52 -12.79
CA GLY A 76 -21.80 13.87 -14.04
C GLY A 76 -22.99 12.94 -14.30
N LEU A 77 -22.79 11.62 -14.18
CA LEU A 77 -23.87 10.64 -14.25
C LEU A 77 -24.91 10.84 -13.13
N ALA A 78 -24.47 11.10 -11.91
CA ALA A 78 -25.32 11.33 -10.75
C ALA A 78 -26.21 12.56 -10.96
N SER A 79 -25.69 13.63 -11.56
CA SER A 79 -26.46 14.82 -11.93
C SER A 79 -27.47 14.56 -13.05
N PHE A 80 -27.20 13.59 -13.94
CA PHE A 80 -28.18 13.08 -14.92
C PHE A 80 -29.24 12.17 -14.27
N THR A 81 -28.92 11.48 -13.18
CA THR A 81 -29.87 10.65 -12.43
C THR A 81 -30.62 11.39 -11.32
N GLU A 82 -30.13 12.55 -10.85
CA GLU A 82 -30.78 13.38 -9.82
C GLU A 82 -32.05 14.08 -10.31
N SER A 83 -32.31 14.12 -11.62
CA SER A 83 -33.62 14.53 -12.15
C SER A 83 -34.71 13.45 -11.98
N GLY A 84 -34.42 12.33 -11.33
CA GLY A 84 -35.37 11.27 -10.97
C GLY A 84 -35.17 10.82 -9.53
N GLY A 85 -35.69 11.59 -8.57
CA GLY A 85 -35.63 11.26 -7.15
C GLY A 85 -36.14 9.85 -6.81
N ALA A 86 -35.54 9.27 -5.76
CA ALA A 86 -35.83 7.98 -5.11
C ALA A 86 -35.00 6.75 -5.54
N SER A 87 -33.68 6.89 -5.71
CA SER A 87 -32.77 5.74 -5.81
C SER A 87 -32.43 5.15 -4.43
N SER A 88 -33.39 4.35 -3.97
CA SER A 88 -33.49 3.61 -2.71
C SER A 88 -32.33 2.61 -2.50
N ALA A 89 -32.09 2.24 -1.23
CA ALA A 89 -31.12 1.24 -0.71
C ALA A 89 -30.84 0.01 -1.60
N VAL A 90 -31.79 -0.40 -2.44
CA VAL A 90 -31.65 -1.41 -3.49
C VAL A 90 -30.49 -1.13 -4.44
N GLU A 91 -30.29 0.12 -4.88
CA GLU A 91 -29.22 0.47 -5.80
C GLU A 91 -27.84 0.38 -5.14
N TYR A 92 -27.74 0.80 -3.88
CA TYR A 92 -26.53 0.62 -3.07
C TYR A 92 -26.17 -0.87 -2.91
N LEU A 93 -27.16 -1.74 -2.73
CA LEU A 93 -26.95 -3.19 -2.65
C LEU A 93 -26.49 -3.80 -3.99
N MET A 94 -26.97 -3.28 -5.12
CA MET A 94 -26.50 -3.69 -6.44
C MET A 94 -25.06 -3.24 -6.69
N GLN A 95 -24.72 -1.98 -6.38
CA GLN A 95 -23.36 -1.45 -6.56
C GLN A 95 -22.33 -2.15 -5.67
N SER A 96 -22.70 -2.54 -4.44
CA SER A 96 -21.82 -3.27 -3.52
C SER A 96 -21.66 -4.76 -3.86
N GLY A 97 -22.32 -5.26 -4.91
CA GLY A 97 -22.27 -6.66 -5.33
C GLY A 97 -22.99 -7.63 -4.39
N LYS A 98 -23.73 -7.10 -3.39
CA LYS A 98 -24.51 -7.90 -2.43
C LYS A 98 -25.87 -8.32 -2.96
N LEU A 99 -26.37 -7.66 -4.01
CA LEU A 99 -27.60 -7.99 -4.69
C LEU A 99 -27.32 -8.18 -6.19
N ARG A 100 -27.65 -9.36 -6.73
CA ARG A 100 -27.54 -9.61 -8.18
C ARG A 100 -28.79 -9.09 -8.90
N PRO A 101 -28.68 -8.73 -10.19
CA PRO A 101 -29.84 -8.31 -10.98
C PRO A 101 -30.91 -9.41 -11.09
N GLU A 102 -30.51 -10.69 -11.07
CA GLU A 102 -31.41 -11.85 -11.09
C GLU A 102 -32.29 -11.93 -9.83
N ASP A 103 -31.71 -11.63 -8.67
CA ASP A 103 -32.40 -11.65 -7.37
C ASP A 103 -33.41 -10.51 -7.28
N LEU A 104 -33.06 -9.34 -7.83
CA LEU A 104 -33.98 -8.21 -7.94
C LEU A 104 -35.20 -8.55 -8.81
N GLN A 105 -34.98 -9.22 -9.94
CA GLN A 105 -36.07 -9.63 -10.81
C GLN A 105 -36.99 -10.64 -10.13
N LYS A 106 -36.42 -11.62 -9.41
CA LYS A 106 -37.19 -12.60 -8.63
C LYS A 106 -38.07 -11.94 -7.57
N ALA A 107 -37.56 -10.92 -6.87
CA ALA A 107 -38.34 -10.17 -5.89
C ALA A 107 -39.48 -9.36 -6.54
N LYS A 108 -39.24 -8.75 -7.71
CA LYS A 108 -40.27 -8.05 -8.49
C LYS A 108 -41.36 -8.99 -8.98
N ASP A 109 -40.98 -10.14 -9.53
CA ASP A 109 -41.90 -11.16 -10.02
C ASP A 109 -42.74 -11.72 -8.87
N PHE A 110 -42.13 -11.95 -7.71
CA PHE A 110 -42.85 -12.35 -6.51
C PHE A 110 -43.87 -11.29 -6.06
N LYS A 111 -43.48 -10.01 -5.99
CA LYS A 111 -44.39 -8.92 -5.60
C LYS A 111 -45.55 -8.77 -6.61
N ALA A 112 -45.26 -8.87 -7.90
CA ALA A 112 -46.28 -8.81 -8.96
C ALA A 112 -47.26 -10.00 -8.90
N GLY A 113 -46.75 -11.22 -8.65
CA GLY A 113 -47.57 -12.43 -8.58
C GLY A 113 -48.35 -12.59 -7.27
N SER A 114 -47.79 -12.13 -6.14
CA SER A 114 -48.41 -12.24 -4.81
C SER A 114 -49.23 -11.02 -4.38
N GLN A 115 -49.14 -9.91 -5.13
CA GLN A 115 -49.70 -8.61 -4.74
C GLN A 115 -49.31 -8.21 -3.31
N SER A 116 -48.06 -8.50 -2.95
CA SER A 116 -47.56 -8.25 -1.60
C SER A 116 -47.63 -6.76 -1.25
N PRO A 117 -48.19 -6.38 -0.08
CA PRO A 117 -48.29 -4.99 0.35
C PRO A 117 -46.95 -4.42 0.86
N TYR A 118 -45.91 -5.26 0.96
CA TYR A 118 -44.60 -4.87 1.46
C TYR A 118 -43.77 -4.16 0.40
N GLU A 119 -42.89 -3.27 0.85
CA GLU A 119 -41.93 -2.62 -0.04
C GLU A 119 -40.91 -3.61 -0.59
N LEU A 120 -40.29 -3.27 -1.73
CA LEU A 120 -39.42 -4.21 -2.44
C LEU A 120 -38.21 -4.63 -1.59
N GLU A 121 -37.72 -3.73 -0.73
CA GLU A 121 -36.65 -4.00 0.24
C GLU A 121 -37.04 -5.11 1.23
N ASP A 122 -38.27 -5.07 1.71
CA ASP A 122 -38.75 -6.03 2.70
C ASP A 122 -39.02 -7.39 2.04
N VAL A 123 -39.47 -7.39 0.77
CA VAL A 123 -39.60 -8.60 -0.04
C VAL A 123 -38.23 -9.26 -0.28
N LEU A 124 -37.17 -8.49 -0.52
CA LEU A 124 -35.82 -9.01 -0.68
C LEU A 124 -35.31 -9.71 0.59
N VAL A 125 -35.62 -9.18 1.76
CA VAL A 125 -35.29 -9.82 3.04
C VAL A 125 -36.17 -11.04 3.31
N MET A 126 -37.47 -10.97 3.00
CA MET A 126 -38.40 -12.09 3.19
C MET A 126 -38.06 -13.30 2.32
N LEU A 127 -37.54 -13.07 1.11
CA LEU A 127 -37.10 -14.12 0.20
C LEU A 127 -35.67 -14.61 0.50
N ASP A 128 -35.05 -14.13 1.58
CA ASP A 128 -33.67 -14.42 2.00
C ASP A 128 -32.64 -14.15 0.89
N LEU A 129 -32.93 -13.17 0.02
CA LEU A 129 -32.05 -12.75 -1.07
C LEU A 129 -30.99 -11.75 -0.59
N VAL A 130 -31.30 -11.01 0.48
CA VAL A 130 -30.39 -10.08 1.15
C VAL A 130 -30.59 -10.19 2.65
N SER A 131 -29.49 -10.21 3.40
CA SER A 131 -29.57 -10.24 4.87
C SER A 131 -30.21 -8.95 5.40
N SER A 132 -30.95 -9.05 6.51
CA SER A 132 -31.54 -7.88 7.19
C SER A 132 -30.49 -6.86 7.60
N TYR A 133 -29.30 -7.32 8.01
CA TYR A 133 -28.15 -6.49 8.34
C TYR A 133 -27.64 -5.66 7.14
N ASP A 134 -27.54 -6.28 5.97
CA ASP A 134 -27.08 -5.58 4.76
C ASP A 134 -28.11 -4.57 4.26
N MET A 135 -29.39 -4.91 4.36
CA MET A 135 -30.48 -4.00 4.00
C MET A 135 -30.53 -2.79 4.94
N GLU A 136 -30.36 -2.98 6.25
CA GLU A 136 -30.34 -1.87 7.20
C GLU A 136 -29.12 -0.95 6.98
N ASN A 137 -27.96 -1.53 6.70
CA ASN A 137 -26.76 -0.76 6.34
C ASN A 137 -26.94 0.01 5.04
N ALA A 138 -27.59 -0.59 4.03
CA ALA A 138 -27.91 0.08 2.78
C ALA A 138 -28.90 1.23 3.00
N LYS A 139 -29.94 1.02 3.82
CA LYS A 139 -30.89 2.08 4.19
C LYS A 139 -30.20 3.25 4.91
N ARG A 140 -29.31 2.98 5.88
CA ARG A 140 -28.54 4.02 6.59
C ARG A 140 -27.65 4.84 5.65
N LYS A 141 -27.03 4.19 4.67
CA LYS A 141 -26.14 4.85 3.71
C LYS A 141 -26.89 5.59 2.61
N ALA A 142 -28.07 5.12 2.22
CA ALA A 142 -28.94 5.80 1.26
C ALA A 142 -29.67 7.01 1.87
N SER A 143 -29.78 7.08 3.21
CA SER A 143 -30.38 8.22 3.93
C SER A 143 -29.38 9.28 4.40
N SER A 144 -28.07 9.06 4.19
CA SER A 144 -26.98 9.99 4.54
C SER A 144 -26.54 10.79 3.33
#